data_AF-A0A520GW51-F1
#
_entry.id   AF-A0A520GW51-F1
#
_cell.length_a   1.000
_cell.length_b   1.000
_cell.length_c   1.000
_cell.angle_alpha   90.00
_cell.angle_beta   90.00
_cell.angle_gamma   90.00
#
_symmetry.space_group_name_H-M   'P 1'
#
loop_
_entity.id
_entity.type
_entity.pdbx_description
1 polymer ?
#
loop_
_entity_poly.entity_id
_entity_poly.type
_entity_poly.pdbx_seq_one_letter_code
_entity_poly.pdbx_strand_id
1 'polypeptide(L)' 'MKALLVSAQSDDLSGCALADIPAPMRGEGELLVRVRAASLNYPDLLMTRGAYQLKPTLPFVPGM' A
#
# COMPACT_ATOMS: atom_id res chain seq x y z
N MET A 1 6.82 11.05 2.87
CA MET A 1 7.14 10.31 1.63
C MET A 1 5.86 10.10 0.84
N LYS A 2 5.95 9.93 -0.48
CA LYS A 2 4.78 9.56 -1.28
C LYS A 2 4.56 8.06 -1.27
N ALA A 3 3.31 7.63 -1.18
CA ALA A 3 2.90 6.23 -1.24
C ALA A 3 1.54 6.11 -1.93
N LEU A 4 1.28 4.96 -2.55
CA LEU A 4 -0.08 4.60 -2.95
C LEU A 4 -0.87 4.21 -1.71
N LEU A 5 -1.89 4.98 -1.37
CA LEU A 5 -2.75 4.75 -0.21
C LEU A 5 -4.10 4.24 -0.66
N VAL A 6 -4.55 3.12 -0.09
CA VAL A 6 -5.90 2.59 -0.26
C VAL A 6 -6.72 3.05 0.94
N SER A 7 -7.62 4.01 0.75
CA SER A 7 -8.50 4.58 1.77
C SER A 7 -9.89 3.94 1.77
N ALA A 8 -10.29 3.36 0.65
CA ALA A 8 -11.49 2.54 0.50
C ALA A 8 -11.21 1.40 -0.49
N GLN A 9 -11.91 0.28 -0.32
CA GLN A 9 -11.87 -0.81 -1.31
C GLN A 9 -12.91 -0.52 -2.40
N SER A 10 -12.52 -0.60 -3.67
CA SER A 10 -13.37 -0.23 -4.81
C SER A 10 -12.95 -0.96 -6.08
N ASP A 11 -13.89 -1.31 -6.96
CA ASP A 11 -13.59 -2.02 -8.21
C ASP A 11 -12.92 -1.14 -9.28
N ASP A 12 -13.09 0.17 -9.18
CA ASP A 12 -12.67 1.19 -10.15
C ASP A 12 -11.45 2.02 -9.70
N LEU A 13 -10.78 1.61 -8.62
CA LEU A 13 -9.63 2.29 -8.01
C LEU A 13 -9.94 3.68 -7.41
N SER A 14 -11.21 4.09 -7.28
CA SER A 14 -11.59 5.37 -6.66
C SER A 14 -11.11 5.53 -5.21
N GLY A 15 -10.91 4.41 -4.50
CA GLY A 15 -10.32 4.39 -3.16
C GLY A 15 -8.79 4.44 -3.11
N CYS A 16 -8.10 4.56 -4.24
CA CYS A 16 -6.64 4.60 -4.34
C CYS A 16 -6.14 6.00 -4.67
N ALA A 17 -5.16 6.51 -3.92
CA ALA A 17 -4.54 7.80 -4.20
C ALA A 17 -3.05 7.80 -3.93
N LEU A 18 -2.28 8.55 -4.73
CA LEU A 18 -0.91 8.90 -4.35
C LEU A 18 -0.98 9.97 -3.26
N ALA A 19 -0.57 9.62 -2.04
CA ALA A 19 -0.64 10.50 -0.87
C ALA A 19 0.74 10.76 -0.27
N ASP A 20 0.91 11.94 0.31
CA ASP A 20 2.05 12.26 1.16
C ASP A 20 1.76 11.77 2.59
N ILE A 21 2.55 10.80 3.06
CA ILE A 21 2.46 10.20 4.38
C ILE A 21 3.76 10.41 5.17
N PRO A 22 3.77 10.33 6.52
CA PRO A 22 5.01 10.36 7.29
C PRO A 22 6.01 9.32 6.80
N ALA A 23 7.29 9.68 6.73
CA ALA A 23 8.33 8.70 6.44
C ALA A 23 8.47 7.74 7.66
N PRO A 24 8.57 6.42 7.44
CA PRO A 24 8.75 5.49 8.54
C PRO A 24 10.10 5.72 9.22
N MET A 25 10.13 5.58 10.54
CA MET A 25 11.35 5.54 11.33
C MET A 25 11.71 4.07 11.56
N ARG A 26 12.98 3.71 11.34
CA ARG A 26 13.47 2.36 11.65
C ARG A 26 13.64 2.18 13.15
N GLY A 27 13.26 1.03 13.66
CA GLY A 27 13.60 0.55 15.00
C GLY A 27 15.03 -0.02 15.08
N GLU A 28 15.38 -0.53 16.26
CA GLU A 28 16.59 -1.31 16.45
C GLU A 28 16.50 -2.63 15.66
N GLY A 29 17.55 -2.99 14.93
CA GLY A 29 17.57 -4.19 14.08
C GLY A 29 16.87 -4.05 12.71
N GLU A 30 16.20 -2.94 12.43
CA GLU A 30 15.50 -2.72 11.16
C GLU A 30 16.31 -1.89 10.15
N LEU A 31 16.02 -2.09 8.87
CA LEU A 31 16.54 -1.30 7.76
C LEU A 31 15.44 -0.40 7.18
N LEU A 32 15.81 0.85 6.90
CA LEU A 32 14.96 1.76 6.13
C LEU A 32 15.40 1.76 4.66
N VAL A 33 14.56 1.22 3.78
CA VAL A 33 14.85 1.10 2.36
C VAL A 33 14.24 2.27 1.59
N ARG A 34 15.06 2.94 0.79
CA ARG A 34 14.57 3.92 -0.19
C ARG A 34 14.17 3.20 -1.47
N VAL A 35 12.86 2.95 -1.61
CA VAL A 35 12.27 2.32 -2.79
C VAL A 35 12.53 3.17 -4.05
N ARG A 36 13.06 2.54 -5.10
CA ARG A 36 13.32 3.15 -6.42
C ARG A 36 12.29 2.73 -7.47
N ALA A 37 11.76 1.51 -7.33
CA ALA A 37 10.71 0.94 -8.15
C ALA A 37 9.95 -0.11 -7.33
N ALA A 38 8.70 -0.36 -7.70
CA ALA A 38 7.88 -1.46 -7.18
C ALA A 38 7.18 -2.13 -8.38
N SER A 39 7.04 -3.45 -8.36
CA SER A 39 6.25 -4.18 -9.35
C SER A 39 4.76 -4.11 -9.01
N LEU A 40 3.92 -4.42 -10.00
CA LEU A 40 2.50 -4.65 -9.80
C LEU A 40 2.23 -6.14 -9.91
N ASN A 41 1.54 -6.69 -8.92
CA ASN A 41 1.11 -8.08 -8.91
C ASN A 41 -0.43 -8.15 -8.87
N TYR A 42 -0.99 -9.29 -9.29
CA TYR A 42 -2.43 -9.50 -9.26
C TYR A 42 -3.03 -9.41 -7.83
N PRO A 43 -2.37 -9.93 -6.76
CA PRO A 43 -2.83 -9.73 -5.39
C PRO A 43 -2.98 -8.27 -4.97
N ASP A 44 -2.12 -7.36 -5.45
CA ASP A 44 -2.22 -5.94 -5.14
C ASP A 44 -3.57 -5.39 -5.62
N LEU A 45 -3.96 -5.74 -6.85
CA LEU A 45 -5.26 -5.39 -7.41
C LEU A 45 -6.41 -5.99 -6.58
N LEU A 46 -6.30 -7.26 -6.17
CA LEU A 46 -7.32 -7.90 -5.33
C LEU A 46 -7.45 -7.22 -3.95
N MET A 47 -6.35 -6.75 -3.36
CA MET A 47 -6.36 -6.02 -2.10
C MET A 47 -7.09 -4.69 -2.23
N THR A 48 -6.90 -3.95 -3.33
CA THR A 48 -7.65 -2.70 -3.60
C THR A 48 -9.16 -2.91 -3.73
N ARG A 49 -9.60 -4.15 -3.99
CA ARG A 49 -11.01 -4.54 -4.15
C ARG A 49 -11.59 -5.30 -2.96
N GLY A 50 -10.79 -5.59 -1.94
CA GLY A 50 -11.22 -6.43 -0.82
C GLY A 50 -11.42 -7.91 -1.15
N ALA A 51 -10.97 -8.33 -2.33
CA ALA A 51 -11.14 -9.67 -2.87
C ALA A 51 -9.96 -10.60 -2.51
N TYR A 52 -8.90 -10.08 -1.90
CA TYR A 52 -7.79 -10.90 -1.43
C TYR A 52 -8.10 -11.57 -0.09
N GLN A 53 -7.45 -12.70 0.18
CA GLN A 53 -7.65 -13.49 1.40
C GLN A 53 -7.20 -12.70 2.64
N LEU A 54 -6.05 -12.01 2.55
CA LEU A 54 -5.60 -11.08 3.57
C LEU A 54 -6.26 -9.73 3.35
N LYS A 55 -6.90 -9.21 4.40
CA LYS A 55 -7.61 -7.93 4.38
C LYS A 55 -6.99 -6.96 5.39
N PRO A 56 -6.05 -6.12 4.97
CA PRO A 56 -5.48 -5.10 5.84
C PRO A 56 -6.55 -4.09 6.28
N THR A 57 -6.37 -3.53 7.48
CA THR A 57 -7.21 -2.42 7.95
C THR A 57 -6.98 -1.19 7.09
N LEU A 58 -8.06 -0.53 6.68
CA LEU A 58 -7.97 0.75 5.98
C LEU A 58 -7.55 1.87 6.94
N PRO A 59 -6.73 2.85 6.50
CA PRO A 59 -6.05 2.88 5.21
C PRO A 59 -4.76 2.04 5.22
N PHE A 60 -4.38 1.47 4.07
CA PHE A 60 -3.12 0.72 3.94
C PHE A 60 -2.35 1.07 2.66
N VAL A 61 -1.06 0.75 2.65
CA VAL A 61 -0.19 0.81 1.46
C VAL A 61 -0.06 -0.61 0.91
N PRO A 62 -0.49 -0.90 -0.34
CA PRO A 62 -0.35 -2.21 -0.94
C PRO A 62 1.10 -2.46 -1.39
N GLY A 63 1.46 -3.73 -1.52
CA GLY A 63 2.77 -4.19 -1.96
C GLY A 63 3.02 -5.61 -1.47
N MET A 64 3.40 -6.50 -2.39
CA MET A 64 3.75 -7.91 -2.16
C MET A 64 5.21 -8.18 -2.50
#